data_AF-A0A4Q5IX00-F1
#
_entry.id   AF-A0A4Q5IX00-F1
#
_cell.length_a   1.000
_cell.length_b   1.000
_cell.length_c   1.000
_cell.angle_alpha   90.00
_cell.angle_beta   90.00
_cell.angle_gamma   90.00
#
_symmetry.space_group_name_H-M   'P 1'
#
loop_
_entity.id
_entity.type
_entity.pdbx_description
1 polymer ?
#
loop_
_entity_poly.entity_id
_entity_poly.type
_entity_poly.pdbx_seq_one_letter_code
_entity_poly.pdbx_strand_id
1 'polypeptide(L)'
;MTYTKTATLPVTPDEAFALITEPERLRRWQTVSAYVDLRAGGEYRWTITPGHVAAGTYREVEPGRRIVFGWGWEGNDDLKPDASTVTVTVEPVDGGTRVTLEHDGLTEEQARMHAEGWDHYFERLVAVATTGDAGQDEWAWAPEALTPVTAADAALAAFQPVLRNLTADDRPKQTPCADFTCHDLAEHLFTSLEQLGAMAGVTVTNPEQGSLENRISVMAAQTIDGWRAVDLDGTVPGPGGREMPAAFGAGILAVELLLHAWDMAQGSGQVLRVSDEVVGYVASLTEDIVPGGRGRSFADEVAALPDATALDRLAAFAGRTPVTA
;
A
#
# COMPACT_ATOMS: atom_id res chain seq x y z
N MET A 1 -26.14 -10.59 12.26
CA MET A 1 -26.33 -11.19 10.93
C MET A 1 -25.02 -11.80 10.50
N THR A 2 -25.07 -12.87 9.71
CA THR A 2 -23.90 -13.57 9.19
C THR A 2 -23.89 -13.46 7.66
N TYR A 3 -22.76 -13.09 7.08
CA TYR A 3 -22.52 -13.17 5.64
C TYR A 3 -21.57 -14.34 5.35
N THR A 4 -21.83 -15.10 4.28
CA THR A 4 -21.01 -16.25 3.89
C THR A 4 -20.64 -16.17 2.41
N LYS A 5 -19.37 -16.39 2.09
CA LYS A 5 -18.85 -16.49 0.73
C LYS A 5 -17.93 -17.69 0.58
N THR A 6 -17.99 -18.35 -0.56
CA THR A 6 -17.13 -19.51 -0.87
C THR A 6 -16.51 -19.35 -2.25
N ALA A 7 -15.23 -19.74 -2.38
CA ALA A 7 -14.54 -19.93 -3.65
C ALA A 7 -13.83 -21.29 -3.68
N THR A 8 -13.57 -21.81 -4.88
CA THR A 8 -12.68 -22.96 -5.08
C THR A 8 -11.45 -22.48 -5.84
N LEU A 9 -10.28 -22.68 -5.23
CA LEU A 9 -8.99 -22.22 -5.71
C LEU A 9 -8.22 -23.40 -6.31
N PRO A 10 -7.55 -23.26 -7.47
CA PRO A 10 -6.81 -24.34 -8.14
C PRO A 10 -5.42 -24.56 -7.51
N VAL A 11 -5.32 -24.51 -6.19
CA VAL A 11 -4.08 -24.62 -5.40
C VAL A 11 -4.26 -25.59 -4.24
N THR A 12 -3.17 -25.99 -3.60
CA THR A 12 -3.20 -26.86 -2.41
C THR A 12 -3.76 -26.13 -1.18
N PRO A 13 -4.22 -26.86 -0.13
CA PRO A 13 -4.70 -26.22 1.10
C PRO A 13 -3.66 -25.33 1.78
N ASP A 14 -2.39 -25.73 1.77
CA ASP A 14 -1.30 -24.94 2.34
C ASP A 14 -1.07 -23.64 1.55
N GLU A 15 -1.13 -23.70 0.21
CA GLU A 15 -1.04 -22.50 -0.63
C GLU A 15 -2.25 -21.58 -0.45
N ALA A 16 -3.47 -22.12 -0.38
CA ALA A 16 -4.68 -21.35 -0.10
C ALA A 16 -4.61 -20.67 1.27
N PHE A 17 -4.12 -21.38 2.29
CA PHE A 17 -3.93 -20.82 3.63
C PHE A 17 -2.88 -19.71 3.63
N ALA A 18 -1.77 -19.89 2.89
CA ALA A 18 -0.75 -18.86 2.74
C ALA A 18 -1.32 -17.60 2.05
N LEU A 19 -2.17 -17.74 1.03
CA LEU A 19 -2.80 -16.61 0.33
C LEU A 19 -3.62 -15.69 1.26
N ILE A 20 -4.18 -16.23 2.34
CA ILE A 20 -5.04 -15.49 3.28
C ILE A 20 -4.33 -15.13 4.60
N THR A 21 -3.07 -15.52 4.80
CA THR A 21 -2.35 -15.28 6.07
C THR A 21 -0.97 -14.65 5.91
N GLU A 22 -0.27 -14.84 4.78
CA GLU A 22 1.05 -14.26 4.58
C GLU A 22 0.95 -12.82 4.08
N PRO A 23 1.60 -11.83 4.73
CA PRO A 23 1.52 -10.43 4.33
C PRO A 23 1.86 -10.15 2.87
N GLU A 24 2.91 -10.79 2.34
CA GLU A 24 3.30 -10.66 0.92
C GLU A 24 2.20 -11.15 -0.02
N ARG A 25 1.48 -12.21 0.35
CA ARG A 25 0.41 -12.78 -0.47
C ARG A 25 -0.89 -12.00 -0.33
N LEU A 26 -1.23 -11.51 0.85
CA LEU A 26 -2.40 -10.62 1.06
C LEU A 26 -2.33 -9.37 0.17
N ARG A 27 -1.13 -8.80 -0.02
CA ARG A 27 -0.91 -7.67 -0.94
C ARG A 27 -1.10 -7.98 -2.41
N ARG A 28 -1.12 -9.26 -2.80
CA ARG A 28 -1.36 -9.66 -4.19
C ARG A 28 -2.83 -9.58 -4.59
N TRP A 29 -3.77 -9.45 -3.64
CA TRP A 29 -5.19 -9.51 -3.97
C TRP A 29 -6.11 -8.67 -3.07
N GLN A 30 -5.76 -8.35 -1.83
CA GLN A 30 -6.68 -7.72 -0.88
C GLN A 30 -6.20 -6.40 -0.28
N THR A 31 -4.92 -6.30 0.09
CA THR A 31 -4.45 -5.20 0.96
C THR A 31 -3.44 -4.30 0.24
N VAL A 32 -3.43 -3.01 0.55
CA VAL A 32 -2.27 -2.14 0.30
C VAL A 32 -1.11 -2.53 1.22
N SER A 33 -1.39 -2.73 2.51
CA SER A 33 -0.40 -3.15 3.50
C SER A 33 -1.00 -4.11 4.51
N ALA A 34 -0.17 -5.01 5.03
CA ALA A 34 -0.59 -6.03 5.97
C ALA A 34 0.48 -6.26 7.03
N TYR A 35 0.12 -6.08 8.30
CA TYR A 35 0.81 -6.63 9.45
C TYR A 35 0.05 -7.85 9.97
N VAL A 36 0.78 -8.92 10.29
CA VAL A 36 0.22 -10.20 10.74
C VAL A 36 1.14 -10.84 11.80
N ASP A 37 0.64 -11.01 13.02
CA ASP A 37 1.20 -11.91 14.04
C ASP A 37 0.36 -13.19 14.08
N LEU A 38 0.66 -14.15 13.19
CA LEU A 38 -0.19 -15.32 12.95
C LEU A 38 -0.08 -16.38 14.06
N ARG A 39 -0.76 -16.14 15.16
CA ARG A 39 -0.92 -17.06 16.29
C ARG A 39 -2.19 -16.73 17.05
N ALA A 40 -2.74 -17.67 17.81
CA ALA A 40 -3.82 -17.35 18.73
C ALA A 40 -3.37 -16.25 19.73
N GLY A 41 -4.19 -15.20 19.86
CA GLY A 41 -3.89 -13.99 20.60
C GLY A 41 -2.90 -13.03 19.94
N GLY A 42 -2.49 -13.29 18.69
CA GLY A 42 -1.70 -12.37 17.89
C GLY A 42 -2.59 -11.35 17.16
N GLU A 43 -2.06 -10.15 16.94
CA GLU A 43 -2.79 -9.06 16.30
C GLU A 43 -2.54 -9.02 14.78
N TYR A 44 -3.47 -8.46 14.04
CA TYR A 44 -3.28 -8.07 12.66
C TYR A 44 -3.76 -6.64 12.43
N ARG A 45 -3.21 -6.03 11.39
CA ARG A 45 -3.63 -4.70 10.93
C ARG A 45 -3.43 -4.60 9.43
N TRP A 46 -4.52 -4.39 8.69
CA TRP A 46 -4.56 -4.40 7.24
C TRP A 46 -5.11 -3.08 6.71
N THR A 47 -4.32 -2.38 5.91
CA THR A 47 -4.87 -1.31 5.06
C THR A 47 -5.49 -1.99 3.84
N ILE A 48 -6.81 -2.10 3.82
CA ILE A 48 -7.56 -2.78 2.75
C ILE A 48 -7.55 -1.89 1.50
N THR A 49 -7.98 -0.64 1.67
CA THR A 49 -7.87 0.45 0.70
C THR A 49 -7.38 1.71 1.43
N PRO A 50 -6.88 2.74 0.73
CA PRO A 50 -6.48 4.00 1.36
C PRO A 50 -7.55 4.53 2.33
N GLY A 51 -7.14 4.82 3.56
CA GLY A 51 -8.03 5.30 4.62
C GLY A 51 -8.91 4.24 5.30
N HIS A 52 -8.93 2.99 4.82
CA HIS A 52 -9.74 1.91 5.41
C HIS A 52 -8.84 0.82 6.00
N VAL A 53 -8.64 0.92 7.32
CA VAL A 53 -7.77 0.01 8.07
C VAL A 53 -8.61 -0.96 8.89
N ALA A 54 -8.56 -2.24 8.54
CA ALA A 54 -9.13 -3.31 9.33
C ALA A 54 -8.10 -3.80 10.36
N ALA A 55 -8.55 -4.03 11.59
CA ALA A 55 -7.69 -4.54 12.66
C ALA A 55 -8.45 -5.48 13.60
N GLY A 56 -7.70 -6.33 14.29
CA GLY A 56 -8.25 -7.25 15.28
C GLY A 56 -7.26 -8.29 15.74
N THR A 57 -7.79 -9.29 16.45
CA THR A 57 -6.99 -10.34 17.08
C THR A 57 -7.32 -11.71 16.48
N TYR A 58 -6.32 -12.50 16.13
CA TYR A 58 -6.48 -13.91 15.81
C TYR A 58 -6.92 -14.69 17.05
N ARG A 59 -8.06 -15.34 16.98
CA ARG A 59 -8.64 -16.15 18.07
C ARG A 59 -8.27 -17.62 17.93
N GLU A 60 -8.28 -18.13 16.71
CA GLU A 60 -7.90 -19.50 16.38
C GLU A 60 -7.03 -19.51 15.12
N VAL A 61 -5.98 -20.32 15.12
CA VAL A 61 -5.11 -20.56 13.94
C VAL A 61 -4.82 -22.05 13.86
N GLU A 62 -5.35 -22.69 12.83
CA GLU A 62 -5.05 -24.07 12.43
C GLU A 62 -4.42 -24.05 11.04
N PRO A 63 -3.08 -24.16 10.93
CA PRO A 63 -2.37 -24.10 9.66
C PRO A 63 -2.96 -25.03 8.61
N GLY A 64 -3.16 -24.52 7.40
CA GLY A 64 -3.70 -25.26 6.26
C GLY A 64 -5.21 -25.56 6.33
N ARG A 65 -5.92 -25.12 7.37
CA ARG A 65 -7.30 -25.56 7.64
C ARG A 65 -8.26 -24.46 8.07
N ARG A 66 -7.89 -23.59 9.00
CA ARG A 66 -8.83 -22.64 9.61
C ARG A 66 -8.13 -21.45 10.25
N ILE A 67 -8.70 -20.27 10.10
CA ILE A 67 -8.42 -19.10 10.94
C ILE A 67 -9.73 -18.49 11.45
N VAL A 68 -9.71 -18.01 12.68
CA VAL A 68 -10.78 -17.18 13.26
C VAL A 68 -10.13 -15.93 13.81
N PHE A 69 -10.63 -14.77 13.44
CA PHE A 69 -10.11 -13.49 13.91
C PHE A 69 -11.25 -12.51 14.12
N GLY A 70 -11.09 -11.62 15.09
CA GLY A 70 -12.03 -10.52 15.21
C GLY A 70 -11.82 -9.50 14.11
N TRP A 71 -12.86 -8.79 13.74
CA TRP A 71 -12.86 -7.82 12.64
C TRP A 71 -13.50 -6.50 13.07
N GLY A 72 -12.97 -5.42 12.52
CA GLY A 72 -13.52 -4.08 12.61
C GLY A 72 -12.59 -3.06 11.98
N TRP A 73 -13.05 -1.82 11.89
CA TRP A 73 -12.35 -0.71 11.26
C TRP A 73 -11.78 0.24 12.33
N GLU A 74 -10.53 0.66 12.17
CA GLU A 74 -9.98 1.74 13.00
C GLU A 74 -10.76 3.04 12.77
N GLY A 75 -10.97 3.81 13.84
CA GLY A 75 -11.73 5.08 13.77
C GLY A 75 -13.25 4.92 13.59
N ASN A 76 -13.78 3.68 13.59
CA ASN A 76 -15.22 3.43 13.52
C ASN A 76 -15.76 2.95 14.87
N ASP A 77 -16.59 3.76 15.53
CA ASP A 77 -17.13 3.41 16.85
C ASP A 77 -18.17 2.28 16.82
N ASP A 78 -18.94 2.18 15.73
CA ASP A 78 -20.02 1.20 15.56
C ASP A 78 -19.50 -0.19 15.17
N LEU A 79 -18.34 -0.27 14.52
CA LEU A 79 -17.67 -1.50 14.13
C LEU A 79 -16.16 -1.40 14.37
N LYS A 80 -15.79 -1.10 15.61
CA LYS A 80 -14.39 -1.02 16.06
C LYS A 80 -13.68 -2.38 15.98
N PRO A 81 -12.34 -2.44 16.03
CA PRO A 81 -11.59 -3.69 16.04
C PRO A 81 -12.15 -4.72 17.04
N ASP A 82 -12.18 -5.98 16.62
CA ASP A 82 -12.76 -7.13 17.33
C ASP A 82 -14.29 -7.08 17.60
N ALA A 83 -15.03 -6.08 17.12
CA ALA A 83 -16.49 -5.98 17.30
C ALA A 83 -17.29 -7.07 16.54
N SER A 84 -16.71 -7.58 15.45
CA SER A 84 -17.28 -8.67 14.65
C SER A 84 -16.28 -9.82 14.51
N THR A 85 -16.66 -10.93 13.85
CA THR A 85 -15.81 -12.12 13.74
C THR A 85 -15.79 -12.63 12.31
N VAL A 86 -14.58 -12.82 11.78
CA VAL A 86 -14.37 -13.50 10.51
C VAL A 86 -13.81 -14.90 10.78
N THR A 87 -14.46 -15.90 10.22
CA THR A 87 -14.01 -17.29 10.19
C THR A 87 -13.70 -17.66 8.76
N VAL A 88 -12.49 -18.18 8.49
CA VAL A 88 -12.13 -18.72 7.19
C VAL A 88 -11.76 -20.20 7.34
N THR A 89 -12.40 -21.06 6.57
CA THR A 89 -12.07 -22.49 6.46
C THR A 89 -11.47 -22.81 5.12
N VAL A 90 -10.53 -23.75 5.13
CA VAL A 90 -9.74 -24.21 3.99
C VAL A 90 -9.87 -25.73 3.92
N GLU A 91 -10.50 -26.23 2.87
CA GLU A 91 -10.87 -27.64 2.73
C GLU A 91 -10.40 -28.21 1.38
N PRO A 92 -9.69 -29.34 1.34
CA PRO A 92 -9.36 -29.98 0.08
C PRO A 92 -10.62 -30.48 -0.63
N VAL A 93 -10.69 -30.27 -1.94
CA VAL A 93 -11.78 -30.74 -2.81
C VAL A 93 -11.22 -31.28 -4.13
N ASP A 94 -12.04 -32.02 -4.88
CA ASP A 94 -11.66 -32.39 -6.24
C ASP A 94 -11.38 -31.13 -7.08
N GLY A 95 -10.17 -31.03 -7.62
CA GLY A 95 -9.75 -29.88 -8.43
C GLY A 95 -9.10 -28.72 -7.66
N GLY A 96 -8.87 -28.83 -6.35
CA GLY A 96 -8.10 -27.85 -5.59
C GLY A 96 -8.53 -27.71 -4.14
N THR A 97 -8.79 -26.49 -3.71
CA THR A 97 -9.12 -26.15 -2.33
C THR A 97 -10.34 -25.24 -2.26
N ARG A 98 -11.33 -25.60 -1.44
CA ARG A 98 -12.46 -24.73 -1.11
C ARG A 98 -12.07 -23.82 0.05
N VAL A 99 -12.22 -22.52 -0.16
CA VAL A 99 -12.10 -21.50 0.88
C VAL A 99 -13.49 -20.94 1.16
N THR A 100 -13.94 -21.01 2.42
CA THR A 100 -15.21 -20.44 2.86
C THR A 100 -14.95 -19.39 3.91
N LEU A 101 -15.50 -18.19 3.72
CA LEU A 101 -15.49 -17.11 4.69
C LEU A 101 -16.89 -16.94 5.27
N GLU A 102 -16.95 -16.80 6.59
CA GLU A 102 -18.14 -16.41 7.35
C GLU A 102 -17.81 -15.16 8.16
N HIS A 103 -18.60 -14.11 8.01
CA HIS A 103 -18.49 -12.86 8.77
C HIS A 103 -19.72 -12.68 9.64
N ASP A 104 -19.56 -12.85 10.96
CA ASP A 104 -20.61 -12.77 11.96
C ASP A 104 -20.48 -11.54 12.86
N GLY A 105 -21.56 -11.16 13.55
CA GLY A 105 -21.59 -10.03 14.48
C GLY A 105 -21.96 -8.68 13.83
N LEU A 106 -22.45 -8.69 12.60
CA LEU A 106 -22.84 -7.49 11.85
C LEU A 106 -24.33 -7.14 12.02
N THR A 107 -24.66 -5.86 11.92
CA THR A 107 -26.04 -5.42 11.62
C THR A 107 -26.43 -5.81 10.19
N GLU A 108 -27.71 -5.72 9.84
CA GLU A 108 -28.16 -6.03 8.46
C GLU A 108 -27.52 -5.11 7.41
N GLU A 109 -27.42 -3.82 7.71
CA GLU A 109 -26.79 -2.85 6.81
C GLU A 109 -25.29 -3.09 6.67
N GLN A 110 -24.59 -3.33 7.78
CA GLN A 110 -23.17 -3.69 7.76
C GLN A 110 -22.94 -4.96 6.95
N ALA A 111 -23.79 -5.99 7.09
CA ALA A 111 -23.66 -7.24 6.34
C ALA A 111 -23.80 -7.02 4.81
N ARG A 112 -24.70 -6.15 4.37
CA ARG A 112 -24.82 -5.77 2.95
C ARG A 112 -23.56 -5.08 2.43
N MET A 113 -23.03 -4.10 3.16
CA MET A 113 -21.81 -3.39 2.76
C MET A 113 -20.59 -4.33 2.70
N HIS A 114 -20.44 -5.21 3.70
CA HIS A 114 -19.34 -6.17 3.72
C HIS A 114 -19.50 -7.23 2.62
N ALA A 115 -20.73 -7.57 2.21
CA ALA A 115 -20.96 -8.48 1.10
C ALA A 115 -20.35 -7.96 -0.21
N GLU A 116 -20.54 -6.67 -0.52
CA GLU A 116 -19.96 -6.04 -1.72
C GLU A 116 -18.42 -6.11 -1.71
N GLY A 117 -17.80 -5.80 -0.57
CA GLY A 117 -16.35 -5.91 -0.40
C GLY A 117 -15.84 -7.35 -0.50
N TRP A 118 -16.49 -8.30 0.18
CA TRP A 118 -16.09 -9.71 0.12
C TRP A 118 -16.29 -10.32 -1.26
N ASP A 119 -17.33 -9.93 -1.99
CA ASP A 119 -17.55 -10.37 -3.37
C ASP A 119 -16.40 -9.92 -4.27
N HIS A 120 -16.03 -8.63 -4.23
CA HIS A 120 -14.86 -8.08 -4.95
C HIS A 120 -13.56 -8.83 -4.61
N TYR A 121 -13.26 -8.99 -3.32
CA TYR A 121 -12.01 -9.62 -2.90
C TYR A 121 -11.97 -11.12 -3.19
N PHE A 122 -13.09 -11.84 -3.17
CA PHE A 122 -13.10 -13.26 -3.54
C PHE A 122 -12.85 -13.49 -5.04
N GLU A 123 -13.30 -12.58 -5.91
CA GLU A 123 -12.93 -12.63 -7.33
C GLU A 123 -11.41 -12.46 -7.51
N ARG A 124 -10.82 -11.53 -6.77
CA ARG A 124 -9.37 -11.31 -6.75
C ARG A 124 -8.59 -12.48 -6.13
N LEU A 125 -9.13 -13.13 -5.10
CA LEU A 125 -8.55 -14.33 -4.50
C LEU A 125 -8.46 -15.50 -5.51
N VAL A 126 -9.50 -15.68 -6.33
CA VAL A 126 -9.48 -16.68 -7.41
C VAL A 126 -8.44 -16.31 -8.48
N ALA A 127 -8.35 -15.03 -8.83
CA ALA A 127 -7.37 -14.54 -9.80
C ALA A 127 -5.92 -14.78 -9.33
N VAL A 128 -5.57 -14.40 -8.10
CA VAL A 128 -4.23 -14.62 -7.54
C VAL A 128 -3.91 -16.11 -7.41
N ALA A 129 -4.88 -16.96 -7.04
CA ALA A 129 -4.66 -18.40 -6.97
C ALA A 129 -4.38 -19.03 -8.36
N THR A 130 -4.85 -18.40 -9.43
CA THR A 130 -4.68 -18.90 -10.80
C THR A 130 -3.41 -18.37 -11.47
N THR A 131 -3.07 -17.11 -11.20
CA THR A 131 -2.04 -16.36 -11.95
C THR A 131 -0.82 -15.97 -11.10
N GLY A 132 -0.92 -16.10 -9.77
CA GLY A 132 0.08 -15.63 -8.81
C GLY A 132 -0.09 -14.16 -8.41
N ASP A 133 -0.95 -13.39 -9.08
CA ASP A 133 -1.15 -11.96 -8.85
C ASP A 133 -2.52 -11.50 -9.37
N ALA A 134 -3.38 -10.94 -8.52
CA ALA A 134 -4.69 -10.45 -8.98
C ALA A 134 -4.59 -9.16 -9.81
N GLY A 135 -3.38 -8.60 -9.98
CA GLY A 135 -3.15 -7.31 -10.60
C GLY A 135 -3.52 -6.16 -9.67
N GLN A 136 -3.45 -4.92 -10.17
CA GLN A 136 -3.83 -3.76 -9.36
C GLN A 136 -5.31 -3.77 -8.99
N ASP A 137 -5.62 -3.23 -7.82
CA ASP A 137 -6.99 -2.98 -7.36
C ASP A 137 -7.34 -1.50 -7.55
N GLU A 138 -8.35 -1.18 -8.35
CA GLU A 138 -8.80 0.20 -8.55
C GLU A 138 -9.21 0.86 -7.24
N TRP A 139 -9.77 0.09 -6.29
CA TRP A 139 -10.13 0.61 -4.98
C TRP A 139 -8.90 1.04 -4.16
N ALA A 140 -7.70 0.58 -4.52
CA ALA A 140 -6.46 0.93 -3.85
C ALA A 140 -5.74 2.14 -4.47
N TRP A 141 -5.91 2.41 -5.77
CA TRP A 141 -5.21 3.51 -6.46
C TRP A 141 -6.09 4.68 -6.90
N ALA A 142 -7.41 4.61 -6.67
CA ALA A 142 -8.39 5.67 -6.91
C ALA A 142 -9.34 5.88 -5.70
N PRO A 143 -8.82 6.29 -4.52
CA PRO A 143 -9.65 6.43 -3.32
C PRO A 143 -10.59 7.65 -3.40
N GLU A 144 -11.76 7.54 -2.76
CA GLU A 144 -12.78 8.61 -2.77
C GLU A 144 -12.37 9.88 -2.00
N ALA A 145 -11.55 9.73 -0.96
CA ALA A 145 -11.14 10.81 -0.07
C ALA A 145 -9.61 10.92 0.02
N LEU A 146 -9.09 12.08 -0.40
CA LEU A 146 -7.66 12.35 -0.44
C LEU A 146 -7.24 13.26 0.72
N THR A 147 -6.33 12.73 1.54
CA THR A 147 -5.53 13.43 2.53
C THR A 147 -4.06 13.11 2.23
N PRO A 148 -3.08 13.77 2.88
CA PRO A 148 -1.67 13.44 2.65
C PRO A 148 -1.36 11.96 2.90
N VAL A 149 -2.02 11.38 3.91
CA VAL A 149 -1.83 9.99 4.31
C VAL A 149 -2.53 9.00 3.36
N THR A 150 -3.78 9.27 2.96
CA THR A 150 -4.47 8.37 2.02
C THR A 150 -3.89 8.46 0.61
N ALA A 151 -3.35 9.62 0.22
CA ALA A 151 -2.56 9.75 -1.00
C ALA A 151 -1.26 8.92 -0.94
N ALA A 152 -0.60 8.83 0.22
CA ALA A 152 0.57 7.98 0.41
C ALA A 152 0.23 6.48 0.32
N ASP A 153 -0.91 6.04 0.88
CA ASP A 153 -1.42 4.67 0.68
C ASP A 153 -1.62 4.36 -0.81
N ALA A 154 -2.29 5.27 -1.54
CA ALA A 154 -2.57 5.09 -2.96
C ALA A 154 -1.29 5.08 -3.81
N ALA A 155 -0.34 5.97 -3.49
CA ALA A 155 0.97 5.99 -4.12
C ALA A 155 1.75 4.69 -3.86
N LEU A 156 1.71 4.16 -2.63
CA LEU A 156 2.32 2.87 -2.31
C LEU A 156 1.69 1.73 -3.11
N ALA A 157 0.36 1.68 -3.18
CA ALA A 157 -0.37 0.67 -3.97
C ALA A 157 -0.01 0.73 -5.46
N ALA A 158 0.18 1.94 -6.00
CA ALA A 158 0.64 2.15 -7.37
C ALA A 158 2.11 1.72 -7.57
N PHE A 159 2.96 1.90 -6.56
CA PHE A 159 4.39 1.59 -6.63
C PHE A 159 4.70 0.09 -6.54
N GLN A 160 3.91 -0.65 -5.75
CA GLN A 160 4.16 -2.09 -5.48
C GLN A 160 4.34 -2.95 -6.75
N PRO A 161 3.52 -2.84 -7.81
CA PRO A 161 3.74 -3.57 -9.05
C PRO A 161 5.09 -3.25 -9.72
N VAL A 162 5.53 -1.98 -9.68
CA VAL A 162 6.82 -1.58 -10.25
C VAL A 162 7.94 -2.28 -9.48
N LEU A 163 7.91 -2.23 -8.14
CA LEU A 163 8.90 -2.88 -7.27
C LEU A 163 8.98 -4.40 -7.47
N ARG A 164 7.81 -5.03 -7.64
CA ARG A 164 7.66 -6.47 -7.84
C ARG A 164 8.31 -6.97 -9.12
N ASN A 165 8.20 -6.18 -10.18
CA ASN A 165 8.62 -6.56 -11.53
C ASN A 165 10.06 -6.15 -11.86
N LEU A 166 10.75 -5.46 -10.94
CA LEU A 166 12.18 -5.20 -11.10
C LEU A 166 12.98 -6.49 -11.06
N THR A 167 13.93 -6.57 -11.98
CA THR A 167 14.87 -7.66 -12.13
C THR A 167 16.29 -7.22 -11.77
N ALA A 168 17.23 -8.17 -11.71
CA ALA A 168 18.64 -7.84 -11.52
C ALA A 168 19.20 -6.94 -12.63
N ASP A 169 18.67 -7.06 -13.86
CA ASP A 169 19.10 -6.27 -15.02
C ASP A 169 18.62 -4.81 -14.97
N ASP A 170 17.61 -4.52 -14.13
CA ASP A 170 17.12 -3.15 -13.93
C ASP A 170 18.01 -2.36 -12.96
N ARG A 171 18.72 -3.05 -12.07
CA ARG A 171 19.55 -2.42 -11.03
C ARG A 171 20.46 -1.30 -11.53
N PRO A 172 21.27 -1.48 -12.61
CA PRO A 172 22.16 -0.43 -13.11
C PRO A 172 21.48 0.59 -14.04
N LYS A 173 20.20 0.43 -14.38
CA LYS A 173 19.50 1.35 -15.30
C LYS A 173 19.33 2.71 -14.62
N GLN A 174 19.57 3.76 -15.38
CA GLN A 174 19.41 5.14 -14.92
C GLN A 174 17.93 5.49 -14.78
N THR A 175 17.61 6.28 -13.75
CA THR A 175 16.28 6.85 -13.57
C THR A 175 16.26 8.31 -14.04
N PRO A 176 15.07 8.90 -14.28
CA PRO A 176 14.93 10.34 -14.49
C PRO A 176 15.38 11.21 -13.30
N CYS A 177 15.43 10.65 -12.09
CA CYS A 177 16.11 11.28 -10.96
C CYS A 177 17.63 11.08 -11.15
N ALA A 178 18.27 12.04 -11.82
CA ALA A 178 19.58 11.87 -12.47
C ALA A 178 20.74 11.39 -11.57
N ASP A 179 20.60 11.52 -10.25
CA ASP A 179 21.60 11.05 -9.29
C ASP A 179 21.49 9.53 -8.99
N PHE A 180 20.43 8.87 -9.46
CA PHE A 180 20.11 7.51 -9.05
C PHE A 180 19.89 6.54 -10.21
N THR A 181 20.56 5.38 -10.14
CA THR A 181 20.08 4.15 -10.81
C THR A 181 18.85 3.59 -10.10
N CYS A 182 18.16 2.60 -10.68
CA CYS A 182 17.07 1.91 -9.99
C CYS A 182 17.53 1.29 -8.66
N HIS A 183 18.78 0.80 -8.58
CA HIS A 183 19.33 0.32 -7.31
C HIS A 183 19.57 1.45 -6.31
N ASP A 184 20.20 2.55 -6.74
CA ASP A 184 20.49 3.67 -5.84
C ASP A 184 19.20 4.32 -5.32
N LEU A 185 18.17 4.38 -6.17
CA LEU A 185 16.86 4.91 -5.78
C LEU A 185 16.16 4.02 -4.74
N ALA A 186 16.32 2.71 -4.80
CA ALA A 186 15.82 1.80 -3.76
C ALA A 186 16.53 2.03 -2.40
N GLU A 187 17.85 2.23 -2.40
CA GLU A 187 18.60 2.55 -1.17
C GLU A 187 18.25 3.94 -0.63
N HIS A 188 18.02 4.91 -1.52
CA HIS A 188 17.49 6.22 -1.17
C HIS A 188 16.14 6.10 -0.45
N LEU A 189 15.21 5.34 -1.00
CA LEU A 189 13.88 5.15 -0.41
C LEU A 189 13.94 4.54 1.00
N PHE A 190 14.85 3.59 1.27
CA PHE A 190 15.02 3.08 2.63
C PHE A 190 15.39 4.21 3.60
N THR A 191 16.32 5.06 3.20
CA THR A 191 16.77 6.21 4.01
C THR A 191 15.67 7.25 4.17
N SER A 192 14.95 7.58 3.09
CA SER A 192 13.85 8.56 3.10
C SER A 192 12.71 8.10 4.01
N LEU A 193 12.30 6.83 3.93
CA LEU A 193 11.23 6.28 4.78
C LEU A 193 11.62 6.30 6.25
N GLU A 194 12.86 5.98 6.61
CA GLU A 194 13.35 6.10 7.99
C GLU A 194 13.28 7.55 8.51
N GLN A 195 13.69 8.52 7.70
CA GLN A 195 13.67 9.94 8.07
C GLN A 195 12.25 10.48 8.20
N LEU A 196 11.38 10.17 7.23
CA LEU A 196 9.98 10.60 7.25
C LEU A 196 9.19 9.93 8.39
N GLY A 197 9.52 8.68 8.75
CA GLY A 197 8.96 8.03 9.92
C GLY A 197 9.42 8.67 11.22
N ALA A 198 10.71 9.00 11.32
CA ALA A 198 11.25 9.69 12.50
C ALA A 198 10.58 11.06 12.72
N MET A 199 10.23 11.78 11.65
CA MET A 199 9.46 13.03 11.73
C MET A 199 8.06 12.82 12.33
N ALA A 200 7.42 11.68 12.04
CA ALA A 200 6.15 11.27 12.64
C ALA A 200 6.33 10.66 14.05
N GLY A 201 7.55 10.64 14.59
CA GLY A 201 7.84 10.08 15.91
C GLY A 201 7.89 8.54 15.95
N VAL A 202 7.98 7.87 14.80
CA VAL A 202 8.08 6.41 14.71
C VAL A 202 9.47 5.96 14.28
N THR A 203 9.95 4.88 14.90
CA THR A 203 11.17 4.19 14.45
C THR A 203 10.79 3.19 13.37
N VAL A 204 11.18 3.48 12.13
CA VAL A 204 10.95 2.58 11.00
C VAL A 204 12.03 1.49 10.98
N THR A 205 11.61 0.24 10.87
CA THR A 205 12.50 -0.91 10.79
C THR A 205 12.49 -1.48 9.37
N ASN A 206 13.67 -1.56 8.77
CA ASN A 206 13.89 -2.25 7.50
C ASN A 206 13.99 -3.77 7.74
N PRO A 207 13.14 -4.61 7.13
CA PRO A 207 13.27 -6.05 7.27
C PRO A 207 14.61 -6.56 6.73
N GLU A 208 15.26 -7.47 7.47
CA GLU A 208 16.54 -8.07 7.06
C GLU A 208 16.43 -8.98 5.83
N GLN A 209 15.23 -9.51 5.58
CA GLN A 209 14.95 -10.49 4.53
C GLN A 209 13.69 -10.12 3.74
N GLY A 210 13.52 -10.76 2.59
CA GLY A 210 12.37 -10.59 1.70
C GLY A 210 12.73 -9.86 0.41
N SER A 211 11.76 -9.80 -0.50
CA SER A 211 11.88 -9.07 -1.77
C SER A 211 12.03 -7.57 -1.54
N LEU A 212 12.52 -6.85 -2.56
CA LEU A 212 12.58 -5.38 -2.53
C LEU A 212 11.21 -4.76 -2.27
N GLU A 213 10.18 -5.28 -2.96
CA GLU A 213 8.78 -4.91 -2.74
C GLU A 213 8.37 -5.08 -1.28
N ASN A 214 8.68 -6.23 -0.65
CA ASN A 214 8.33 -6.47 0.74
C ASN A 214 8.99 -5.47 1.67
N ARG A 215 10.30 -5.26 1.53
CA ARG A 215 11.07 -4.36 2.41
C ARG A 215 10.55 -2.92 2.33
N ILE A 216 10.38 -2.39 1.11
CA ILE A 216 9.84 -1.03 0.92
C ILE A 216 8.39 -0.96 1.41
N SER A 217 7.54 -1.94 1.10
CA SER A 217 6.12 -1.92 1.53
C SER A 217 5.99 -1.93 3.05
N VAL A 218 6.82 -2.70 3.75
CA VAL A 218 6.81 -2.77 5.22
C VAL A 218 7.30 -1.46 5.84
N MET A 219 8.35 -0.85 5.30
CA MET A 219 8.85 0.44 5.79
C MET A 219 7.87 1.59 5.49
N ALA A 220 7.28 1.61 4.29
CA ALA A 220 6.28 2.59 3.90
C ALA A 220 5.03 2.47 4.77
N ALA A 221 4.53 1.26 5.03
CA ALA A 221 3.39 1.04 5.93
C ALA A 221 3.66 1.57 7.34
N GLN A 222 4.82 1.27 7.94
CA GLN A 222 5.21 1.82 9.26
C GLN A 222 5.23 3.35 9.25
N THR A 223 5.75 3.94 8.18
CA THR A 223 5.86 5.40 8.03
C THR A 223 4.47 6.04 7.90
N ILE A 224 3.62 5.50 7.01
CA ILE A 224 2.23 5.94 6.82
C ILE A 224 1.45 5.83 8.13
N ASP A 225 1.61 4.72 8.86
CA ASP A 225 0.94 4.50 10.15
C ASP A 225 1.40 5.49 11.22
N GLY A 226 2.67 5.85 11.24
CA GLY A 226 3.16 6.96 12.07
C GLY A 226 2.43 8.26 11.76
N TRP A 227 2.34 8.62 10.49
CA TRP A 227 1.63 9.84 10.06
C TRP A 227 0.12 9.79 10.30
N ARG A 228 -0.52 8.60 10.30
CA ARG A 228 -1.93 8.43 10.70
C ARG A 228 -2.18 8.82 12.16
N ALA A 229 -1.20 8.62 13.03
CA ALA A 229 -1.30 8.92 14.45
C ALA A 229 -1.00 10.40 14.77
N VAL A 230 -0.46 11.16 13.80
CA VAL A 230 -0.14 12.58 13.96
C VAL A 230 -1.38 13.44 13.72
N ASP A 231 -1.60 14.45 14.57
CA ASP A 231 -2.56 15.51 14.33
C ASP A 231 -2.07 16.42 13.19
N LEU A 232 -2.69 16.31 12.01
CA LEU A 232 -2.26 17.02 10.81
C LEU A 232 -2.52 18.53 10.87
N ASP A 233 -3.39 19.01 11.77
CA ASP A 233 -3.61 20.44 12.02
C ASP A 233 -2.51 21.03 12.92
N GLY A 234 -1.66 20.18 13.50
CA GLY A 234 -0.57 20.54 14.38
C GLY A 234 0.78 20.75 13.70
N THR A 235 1.84 20.59 14.47
CA THR A 235 3.24 20.69 14.02
C THR A 235 4.03 19.45 14.41
N VAL A 236 5.12 19.22 13.68
CA VAL A 236 6.10 18.15 13.92
C VAL A 236 7.52 18.71 13.89
N PRO A 237 8.51 17.98 14.45
CA PRO A 237 9.91 18.34 14.33
C PRO A 237 10.37 18.32 12.87
N GLY A 238 10.90 19.43 12.39
CA GLY A 238 11.51 19.58 11.09
C GLY A 238 13.03 19.69 11.13
N PRO A 239 13.67 19.85 9.96
CA PRO A 239 15.13 19.90 9.83
C PRO A 239 15.77 20.97 10.72
N GLY A 240 16.83 20.59 11.44
CA GLY A 240 17.53 21.49 12.35
C GLY A 240 16.75 21.85 13.63
N GLY A 241 15.72 21.06 13.98
CA GLY A 241 14.94 21.24 15.20
C GLY A 241 13.90 22.36 15.14
N ARG A 242 13.53 22.81 13.92
CA ARG A 242 12.47 23.79 13.72
C ARG A 242 11.13 23.09 13.58
N GLU A 243 10.09 23.62 14.19
CA GLU A 243 8.73 23.13 13.96
C GLU A 243 8.29 23.37 12.50
N MET A 244 7.53 22.42 11.95
CA MET A 244 6.92 22.51 10.64
C MET A 244 5.47 22.00 10.68
N PRO A 245 4.58 22.49 9.79
CA PRO A 245 3.21 21.98 9.73
C PRO A 245 3.18 20.46 9.49
N ALA A 246 2.40 19.74 10.28
CA ALA A 246 2.32 18.28 10.20
C ALA A 246 1.80 17.81 8.83
N ALA A 247 0.74 18.46 8.32
CA ALA A 247 0.21 18.18 6.98
C ALA A 247 1.26 18.33 5.86
N PHE A 248 2.18 19.30 5.98
CA PHE A 248 3.26 19.47 5.01
C PHE A 248 4.25 18.29 5.08
N GLY A 249 4.63 17.87 6.29
CA GLY A 249 5.50 16.70 6.49
C GLY A 249 4.90 15.40 5.96
N ALA A 250 3.61 15.16 6.25
CA ALA A 250 2.87 14.02 5.71
C ALA A 250 2.77 14.08 4.18
N GLY A 251 2.63 15.28 3.61
CA GLY A 251 2.56 15.49 2.16
C GLY A 251 3.84 15.09 1.42
N ILE A 252 5.01 15.25 2.06
CA ILE A 252 6.29 14.81 1.48
C ILE A 252 6.28 13.31 1.21
N LEU A 253 5.69 12.50 2.09
CA LEU A 253 5.64 11.04 1.92
C LEU A 253 4.87 10.62 0.66
N ALA A 254 3.73 11.27 0.37
CA ALA A 254 2.95 11.00 -0.83
C ALA A 254 3.72 11.40 -2.10
N VAL A 255 4.40 12.55 -2.07
CA VAL A 255 5.26 13.02 -3.18
C VAL A 255 6.44 12.08 -3.40
N GLU A 256 7.13 11.68 -2.33
CA GLU A 256 8.27 10.75 -2.34
C GLU A 256 7.89 9.42 -2.99
N LEU A 257 6.81 8.80 -2.53
CA LEU A 257 6.36 7.51 -3.05
C LEU A 257 5.92 7.62 -4.52
N LEU A 258 5.15 8.65 -4.89
CA LEU A 258 4.60 8.73 -6.25
C LEU A 258 5.65 9.12 -7.30
N LEU A 259 6.49 10.13 -7.03
CA LEU A 259 7.52 10.55 -7.98
C LEU A 259 8.55 9.45 -8.18
N HIS A 260 8.97 8.77 -7.11
CA HIS A 260 9.95 7.69 -7.24
C HIS A 260 9.37 6.40 -7.80
N ALA A 261 8.06 6.16 -7.65
CA ALA A 261 7.37 5.14 -8.41
C ALA A 261 7.44 5.42 -9.93
N TRP A 262 7.23 6.67 -10.34
CA TRP A 262 7.37 7.07 -11.73
C TRP A 262 8.82 6.99 -12.22
N ASP A 263 9.79 7.48 -11.42
CA ASP A 263 11.21 7.43 -11.77
C ASP A 263 11.68 5.99 -12.03
N MET A 264 11.28 5.07 -11.14
CA MET A 264 11.64 3.67 -11.23
C MET A 264 10.91 2.94 -12.36
N ALA A 265 9.65 3.29 -12.62
CA ALA A 265 8.91 2.78 -13.77
C ALA A 265 9.59 3.19 -15.09
N GLN A 266 9.94 4.48 -15.24
CA GLN A 266 10.65 4.98 -16.41
C GLN A 266 12.03 4.34 -16.59
N GLY A 267 12.81 4.23 -15.52
CA GLY A 267 14.15 3.60 -15.57
C GLY A 267 14.11 2.12 -15.94
N SER A 268 13.06 1.40 -15.55
CA SER A 268 12.88 -0.04 -15.85
C SER A 268 12.05 -0.33 -17.11
N GLY A 269 11.49 0.69 -17.77
CA GLY A 269 10.62 0.53 -18.94
C GLY A 269 9.23 -0.01 -18.59
N GLN A 270 8.80 0.16 -17.35
CA GLN A 270 7.47 -0.22 -16.86
C GLN A 270 6.48 0.94 -16.97
N VAL A 271 5.19 0.63 -16.87
CA VAL A 271 4.12 1.65 -16.85
C VAL A 271 3.56 1.77 -15.44
N LEU A 272 3.62 2.97 -14.87
CA LEU A 272 2.93 3.28 -13.63
C LEU A 272 1.45 3.59 -13.91
N ARG A 273 0.55 3.03 -13.10
CA ARG A 273 -0.89 3.31 -13.16
C ARG A 273 -1.36 3.80 -11.81
N VAL A 274 -2.03 4.94 -11.82
CA VAL A 274 -2.57 5.67 -10.68
C VAL A 274 -3.66 6.62 -11.20
N SER A 275 -4.64 6.97 -10.38
CA SER A 275 -5.76 7.81 -10.83
C SER A 275 -5.34 9.26 -11.04
N ASP A 276 -6.00 9.95 -11.96
CA ASP A 276 -5.73 11.37 -12.21
C ASP A 276 -6.06 12.23 -10.97
N GLU A 277 -6.99 11.79 -10.12
CA GLU A 277 -7.32 12.44 -8.85
C GLU A 277 -6.16 12.36 -7.85
N VAL A 278 -5.53 11.18 -7.68
CA VAL A 278 -4.35 11.02 -6.82
C VAL A 278 -3.20 11.86 -7.37
N VAL A 279 -2.96 11.82 -8.68
CA VAL A 279 -1.92 12.63 -9.34
C VAL A 279 -2.18 14.12 -9.13
N GLY A 280 -3.43 14.58 -9.33
CA GLY A 280 -3.82 15.97 -9.14
C GLY A 280 -3.66 16.44 -7.71
N TYR A 281 -4.01 15.60 -6.74
CA TYR A 281 -3.80 15.90 -5.32
C TYR A 281 -2.32 15.98 -4.97
N VAL A 282 -1.52 14.99 -5.36
CA VAL A 282 -0.05 15.03 -5.13
C VAL A 282 0.57 16.23 -5.85
N ALA A 283 0.10 16.59 -7.04
CA ALA A 283 0.54 17.80 -7.74
C ALA A 283 0.28 19.07 -6.91
N SER A 284 -0.89 19.20 -6.27
CA SER A 284 -1.14 20.33 -5.37
C SER A 284 -0.19 20.36 -4.17
N LEU A 285 0.21 19.21 -3.62
CA LEU A 285 1.20 19.15 -2.55
C LEU A 285 2.59 19.62 -3.04
N THR A 286 2.93 19.30 -4.30
CA THR A 286 4.22 19.70 -4.87
C THR A 286 4.37 21.21 -5.05
N GLU A 287 3.28 21.97 -5.21
CA GLU A 287 3.33 23.43 -5.35
C GLU A 287 4.01 24.10 -4.15
N ASP A 288 3.81 23.57 -2.94
CA ASP A 288 4.46 24.06 -1.71
C ASP A 288 5.82 23.37 -1.44
N ILE A 289 5.94 22.08 -1.77
CA ILE A 289 7.12 21.26 -1.42
C ILE A 289 8.30 21.53 -2.36
N VAL A 290 8.07 21.51 -3.67
CA VAL A 290 9.13 21.51 -4.68
C VAL A 290 9.96 22.80 -4.67
N PRO A 291 9.37 24.02 -4.58
CA PRO A 291 10.16 25.25 -4.57
C PRO A 291 11.22 25.30 -3.46
N GLY A 292 10.91 24.80 -2.25
CA GLY A 292 11.85 24.75 -1.13
C GLY A 292 13.00 23.74 -1.30
N GLY A 293 12.81 22.75 -2.18
CA GLY A 293 13.77 21.69 -2.46
C GLY A 293 14.59 21.86 -3.75
N ARG A 294 14.33 22.89 -4.57
CA ARG A 294 15.07 23.14 -5.82
C ARG A 294 16.59 23.25 -5.58
N GLY A 295 17.36 22.63 -6.47
CA GLY A 295 18.82 22.54 -6.40
C GLY A 295 19.36 21.63 -5.29
N ARG A 296 18.48 20.90 -4.58
CA ARG A 296 18.85 19.90 -3.56
C ARG A 296 18.13 18.58 -3.79
N SER A 297 16.82 18.56 -3.60
CA SER A 297 15.97 17.36 -3.76
C SER A 297 15.23 17.35 -5.10
N PHE A 298 15.05 18.52 -5.72
CA PHE A 298 14.42 18.68 -7.02
C PHE A 298 15.35 19.46 -7.96
N ALA A 299 15.46 19.03 -9.21
CA ALA A 299 16.13 19.80 -10.27
C ALA A 299 15.26 21.00 -10.69
N ASP A 300 15.69 21.84 -11.63
CA ASP A 300 14.83 22.88 -12.20
C ASP A 300 13.68 22.24 -13.01
N GLU A 301 12.52 22.91 -13.03
CA GLU A 301 11.38 22.48 -13.85
C GLU A 301 11.76 22.37 -15.32
N VAL A 302 11.26 21.33 -15.97
CA VAL A 302 11.43 21.12 -17.41
C VAL A 302 10.11 21.23 -18.14
N ALA A 303 10.15 21.57 -19.43
CA ALA A 303 8.94 21.64 -20.23
C ALA A 303 8.34 20.24 -20.46
N ALA A 304 7.10 20.04 -20.03
CA ALA A 304 6.35 18.83 -20.36
C ALA A 304 6.03 18.77 -21.87
N LEU A 305 5.91 17.55 -22.40
CA LEU A 305 5.45 17.33 -23.77
C LEU A 305 4.00 17.84 -23.95
N PRO A 306 3.59 18.28 -25.15
CA PRO A 306 2.23 18.80 -25.38
C PRO A 306 1.13 17.80 -24.96
N ASP A 307 1.33 16.53 -25.27
CA ASP A 307 0.45 15.39 -25.01
C ASP A 307 0.80 14.60 -23.73
N ALA A 308 1.65 15.17 -22.87
CA ALA A 308 2.03 14.55 -21.59
C ALA A 308 0.81 14.20 -20.72
N THR A 309 0.87 13.05 -20.04
CA THR A 309 -0.12 12.67 -19.04
C THR A 309 -0.06 13.61 -17.83
N ALA A 310 -1.06 13.57 -16.94
CA ALA A 310 -1.03 14.35 -15.70
C ALA A 310 0.22 14.02 -14.86
N LEU A 311 0.59 12.73 -14.82
CA LEU A 311 1.75 12.26 -14.08
C LEU A 311 3.07 12.72 -14.71
N ASP A 312 3.18 12.72 -16.03
CA ASP A 312 4.37 13.24 -16.72
C ASP A 312 4.52 14.76 -16.51
N ARG A 313 3.42 15.51 -16.44
CA ARG A 313 3.45 16.94 -16.11
C ARG A 313 3.90 17.18 -14.67
N LEU A 314 3.44 16.36 -13.72
CA LEU A 314 3.91 16.37 -12.33
C LEU A 314 5.41 16.08 -12.26
N ALA A 315 5.89 15.06 -12.97
CA ALA A 315 7.31 14.72 -13.04
C ALA A 315 8.14 15.86 -13.66
N ALA A 316 7.66 16.46 -14.75
CA ALA A 316 8.28 17.61 -15.40
C ALA A 316 8.36 18.83 -14.46
N PHE A 317 7.28 19.11 -13.72
CA PHE A 317 7.28 20.12 -12.67
C PHE A 317 8.34 19.81 -11.62
N ALA A 318 8.48 18.57 -11.16
CA ALA A 318 9.55 18.15 -10.26
C ALA A 318 10.96 18.14 -10.91
N GLY A 319 11.09 18.51 -12.18
CA GLY A 319 12.36 18.63 -12.91
C GLY A 319 12.87 17.33 -13.53
N ARG A 320 11.97 16.38 -13.80
CA ARG A 320 12.31 15.09 -14.42
C ARG A 320 11.97 15.11 -15.90
N THR A 321 12.85 14.53 -16.71
CA THR A 321 12.59 14.29 -18.13
C THR A 321 12.30 12.80 -18.34
N PRO A 322 11.20 12.42 -19.02
CA PRO A 322 10.92 11.02 -19.31
C PRO A 322 12.09 10.35 -20.04
N VAL A 323 12.46 9.13 -19.65
CA VAL A 323 13.34 8.29 -20.47
C VAL A 323 12.61 8.02 -21.79
N THR A 324 13.12 8.54 -22.90
CA THR A 324 12.57 8.24 -24.23
C THR A 324 12.75 6.75 -24.51
N ALA A 325 11.65 6.06 -24.85
CA ALA A 325 11.66 4.69 -25.34
C ALA A 325 12.37 4.57 -26.71
#